data_AF-X7E4Y1-F1
#
_entry.id   AF-X7E4Y1-F1
#
_cell.length_a   1.000
_cell.length_b   1.000
_cell.length_c   1.000
_cell.angle_alpha   90.00
_cell.angle_beta   90.00
_cell.angle_gamma   90.00
#
_symmetry.space_group_name_H-M   'P 1'
#
loop_
_entity.id
_entity.type
_entity.pdbx_description
1 polymer ?
#
loop_
_entity_poly.entity_id
_entity_poly.type
_entity_poly.pdbx_seq_one_letter_code
_entity_poly.pdbx_strand_id
1 'polypeptide(L)'
;MIKISRSPLSLVNQTINENHQYPDGFLLFLGTLFTPTQDRDHIGAGFTHKLGDSVTISAPKLGTLHNTVTHSNSTKPWEFGISSLISNLTRRGLLKNKEAVKWIVKTNFTYVASNGLMILVM
;
A
#
# COMPACT_ATOMS: atom_id res chain seq x y z
N MET A 1 -12.47 9.33 -15.46
CA MET A 1 -11.86 7.99 -15.54
C MET A 1 -11.63 7.47 -14.12
N ILE A 2 -12.31 6.39 -13.73
CA ILE A 2 -12.15 5.77 -12.41
C ILE A 2 -10.92 4.85 -12.50
N LYS A 3 -9.87 5.16 -11.73
CA LYS A 3 -8.60 4.42 -11.78
C LYS A 3 -8.60 3.16 -10.91
N ILE A 4 -9.68 2.83 -10.21
CA ILE A 4 -9.75 1.63 -9.38
C ILE A 4 -11.15 1.00 -9.51
N SER A 5 -11.21 -0.29 -9.81
CA SER A 5 -12.49 -0.99 -10.06
C SER A 5 -13.33 -1.16 -8.80
N ARG A 6 -12.71 -1.11 -7.62
CA ARG A 6 -13.37 -1.27 -6.32
C ARG A 6 -12.89 -0.18 -5.36
N SER A 7 -13.76 0.32 -4.50
CA SER A 7 -13.31 1.22 -3.44
C SER A 7 -12.39 0.47 -2.48
N PRO A 8 -11.33 1.08 -1.93
CA PRO A 8 -10.48 0.36 -0.98
C PRO A 8 -11.22 -0.04 0.30
N LEU A 9 -12.29 0.66 0.70
CA LEU A 9 -13.17 0.22 1.78
C LEU A 9 -13.85 -1.12 1.45
N SER A 10 -14.34 -1.28 0.22
CA SER A 10 -14.89 -2.57 -0.25
C SER A 10 -13.84 -3.67 -0.24
N LEU A 11 -12.58 -3.37 -0.53
CA LEU A 11 -11.50 -4.36 -0.52
C LEU A 11 -11.17 -4.80 0.92
N VAL A 12 -11.11 -3.86 1.87
CA VAL A 12 -10.89 -4.20 3.29
C VAL A 12 -12.01 -5.07 3.85
N ASN A 13 -13.28 -4.75 3.57
CA ASN A 13 -14.41 -5.55 4.03
C ASN A 13 -14.44 -6.96 3.41
N GLN A 14 -13.76 -7.17 2.29
CA GLN A 14 -13.58 -8.51 1.73
C GLN A 14 -12.40 -9.24 2.38
N THR A 15 -11.33 -8.53 2.74
CA THR A 15 -10.14 -9.10 3.39
C THR A 15 -10.39 -9.50 4.84
N ILE A 16 -11.07 -8.66 5.63
CA ILE A 16 -11.43 -8.96 7.02
C ILE A 16 -12.83 -9.54 7.05
N ASN A 17 -12.95 -10.82 7.38
CA ASN A 17 -14.21 -11.55 7.45
C ASN A 17 -14.12 -12.65 8.49
N GLU A 18 -15.20 -13.38 8.76
CA GLU A 18 -15.25 -14.45 9.78
C GLU A 18 -14.09 -15.47 9.71
N ASN A 19 -13.52 -15.69 8.52
CA ASN A 19 -12.45 -16.65 8.29
C ASN A 19 -11.03 -16.04 8.33
N HIS A 20 -10.90 -14.72 8.22
CA HIS A 20 -9.62 -14.02 8.11
C HIS A 20 -9.58 -12.83 9.06
N GLN A 21 -8.82 -12.98 10.16
CA GLN A 21 -8.64 -11.96 11.19
C GLN A 21 -7.18 -11.54 11.29
N TYR A 22 -6.95 -10.23 11.37
CA TYR A 22 -5.62 -9.62 11.45
C TYR A 22 -5.60 -8.63 12.62
N PRO A 23 -5.49 -9.10 13.87
CA PRO A 23 -5.58 -8.23 15.06
C PRO A 23 -4.45 -7.21 15.18
N ASP A 24 -3.31 -7.48 14.52
CA ASP A 24 -2.16 -6.57 14.39
C ASP A 24 -2.09 -5.91 13.00
N GLY A 25 -3.12 -6.15 12.17
CA GLY A 25 -3.31 -5.51 10.88
C GLY A 25 -2.66 -6.20 9.69
N PHE A 26 -2.81 -5.56 8.53
CA PHE A 26 -2.29 -6.02 7.26
C PHE A 26 -2.03 -4.87 6.29
N LEU A 27 -1.10 -5.11 5.37
CA LEU A 27 -0.89 -4.25 4.21
C LEU A 27 -1.65 -4.80 3.01
N LEU A 28 -2.53 -3.98 2.42
CA LEU A 28 -3.29 -4.35 1.23
C LEU A 28 -2.77 -3.65 -0.02
N PHE A 29 -2.23 -4.41 -0.98
CA PHE A 29 -1.86 -3.90 -2.29
C PHE A 29 -3.11 -3.78 -3.16
N LEU A 30 -3.44 -2.55 -3.57
CA LEU A 30 -4.67 -2.24 -4.31
C LEU A 30 -4.59 -2.48 -5.83
N GLY A 31 -3.48 -3.10 -6.28
CA GLY A 31 -3.15 -3.28 -7.69
C GLY A 31 -2.42 -2.09 -8.31
N THR A 32 -1.90 -2.31 -9.52
CA THR A 32 -1.24 -1.29 -10.35
C THR A 32 -2.10 -1.00 -11.58
N LEU A 33 -2.08 0.26 -12.04
CA LEU A 33 -2.89 0.69 -13.20
C LEU A 33 -2.31 0.21 -14.53
N PHE A 34 -1.03 -0.13 -14.53
CA PHE A 34 -0.28 -0.38 -15.75
C PHE A 34 0.76 -1.46 -15.46
N THR A 35 0.76 -2.46 -16.33
CA THR A 35 1.93 -3.31 -16.53
C THR A 35 2.66 -2.74 -17.73
N PRO A 36 3.95 -2.39 -17.64
CA PRO A 36 4.70 -1.98 -18.82
C PRO A 36 4.69 -3.13 -19.84
N THR A 37 3.96 -2.95 -20.94
CA THR A 37 3.86 -3.92 -22.03
C THR A 37 4.76 -3.56 -23.20
N GLN A 38 5.37 -2.38 -23.17
CA GLN A 38 6.27 -1.95 -24.23
C GLN A 38 7.54 -2.79 -24.20
N ASP A 39 7.83 -3.42 -25.32
CA ASP A 39 9.04 -4.19 -25.53
C ASP A 39 10.26 -3.34 -25.22
N ARG A 40 11.15 -3.89 -24.40
CA ARG A 40 12.42 -3.22 -24.06
C ARG A 40 13.55 -3.58 -25.02
N ASP A 41 13.68 -4.86 -25.34
CA ASP A 41 14.82 -5.40 -26.10
C ASP A 41 14.38 -6.05 -27.43
N HIS A 42 13.40 -6.94 -27.37
CA HIS A 42 12.92 -7.70 -28.53
C HIS A 42 11.41 -7.55 -28.68
N ILE A 43 10.95 -7.52 -29.93
CA ILE A 43 9.52 -7.43 -30.26
C ILE A 43 8.78 -8.63 -29.66
N GLY A 44 7.70 -8.36 -28.93
CA GLY A 44 6.86 -9.34 -28.25
C GLY A 44 7.42 -9.88 -26.93
N ALA A 45 8.60 -9.44 -26.47
CA ALA A 45 9.20 -9.91 -25.22
C ALA A 45 8.69 -9.17 -23.97
N GLY A 46 7.96 -8.07 -24.16
CA GLY A 46 7.49 -7.19 -23.10
C GLY A 46 8.61 -6.43 -22.41
N PHE A 47 8.28 -5.90 -21.23
CA PHE A 47 9.21 -5.16 -20.41
C PHE A 47 9.75 -6.04 -19.28
N THR A 48 11.07 -6.03 -19.09
CA THR A 48 11.72 -6.59 -17.91
C THR A 48 12.77 -5.61 -17.39
N HIS A 49 12.85 -5.49 -16.07
CA HIS A 49 13.86 -4.68 -15.42
C HIS A 49 15.27 -5.26 -15.60
N LYS A 50 16.27 -4.38 -15.69
CA LYS A 50 17.70 -4.72 -15.73
C LYS A 50 18.38 -4.17 -14.48
N LEU A 51 19.53 -4.74 -14.13
CA LEU A 51 20.35 -4.21 -13.04
C LEU A 51 20.69 -2.75 -13.29
N GLY A 52 20.62 -1.93 -12.23
CA GLY A 52 20.83 -0.49 -12.29
C GLY A 52 19.61 0.32 -12.69
N ASP A 53 18.50 -0.30 -13.10
CA ASP A 53 17.25 0.42 -13.35
C ASP A 53 16.80 1.18 -12.10
N SER A 54 16.36 2.42 -12.28
CA SER A 54 15.75 3.23 -11.23
C SER A 54 14.23 3.15 -11.31
N VAL A 55 13.59 2.61 -10.28
CA VAL A 55 12.13 2.51 -10.15
C VAL A 55 11.64 3.50 -9.11
N THR A 56 10.85 4.48 -9.57
CA THR A 56 10.31 5.55 -8.72
C THR A 56 8.79 5.53 -8.74
N ILE A 57 8.16 5.53 -7.56
CA ILE A 57 6.72 5.62 -7.38
C ILE A 57 6.44 6.75 -6.40
N SER A 58 5.57 7.69 -6.76
CA SER A 58 5.28 8.87 -5.94
C SER A 58 3.79 9.05 -5.70
N ALA A 59 3.44 9.49 -4.50
CA ALA A 59 2.10 9.94 -4.14
C ALA A 59 2.19 11.20 -3.27
N PRO A 60 1.42 12.27 -3.54
CA PRO A 60 1.57 13.56 -2.85
C PRO A 60 1.56 13.48 -1.32
N LYS A 61 0.74 12.59 -0.75
CA LYS A 61 0.63 12.42 0.71
C LYS A 61 1.71 11.52 1.30
N LEU A 62 2.22 10.54 0.55
CA LEU A 62 3.14 9.54 1.08
C LEU A 62 4.61 9.87 0.79
N GLY A 63 4.86 10.67 -0.25
CA GLY A 63 6.20 10.98 -0.74
C GLY A 63 6.56 10.06 -1.91
N THR A 64 7.83 9.69 -1.99
CA THR A 64 8.39 8.90 -3.09
C THR A 64 9.07 7.66 -2.56
N LEU A 65 8.73 6.51 -3.12
CA LEU A 65 9.48 5.28 -3.03
C LEU A 65 10.40 5.20 -4.25
N HIS A 66 11.70 5.07 -4.01
CA HIS A 66 12.71 4.96 -5.06
C HIS A 66 13.60 3.76 -4.78
N ASN A 67 13.75 2.88 -5.77
CA ASN A 67 14.59 1.68 -5.68
C ASN A 67 15.46 1.56 -6.92
N THR A 68 16.71 1.14 -6.72
CA THR A 68 17.58 0.70 -7.81
C THR A 68 17.52 -0.82 -7.90
N VAL A 69 17.29 -1.35 -9.09
CA VAL A 69 17.21 -2.78 -9.33
C VAL A 69 18.59 -3.40 -9.14
N THR A 70 18.67 -4.34 -8.21
CA THR A 70 19.87 -5.12 -7.91
C THR A 70 19.49 -6.53 -7.45
N HIS A 71 20.47 -7.42 -7.31
CA HIS A 71 20.24 -8.75 -6.75
C HIS A 71 20.00 -8.70 -5.25
N SER A 72 19.10 -9.56 -4.75
CA SER A 72 18.68 -9.58 -3.34
C SER A 72 19.83 -9.81 -2.36
N ASN A 73 20.82 -10.62 -2.73
CA ASN A 73 22.02 -10.87 -1.93
C ASN A 73 23.02 -9.70 -1.93
N SER A 74 22.90 -8.77 -2.87
CA SER A 74 23.75 -7.57 -2.97
C SER A 74 23.09 -6.34 -2.35
N THR A 75 21.80 -6.41 -2.03
CA THR A 75 21.07 -5.33 -1.35
C THR A 75 21.52 -5.21 0.09
N LYS A 76 21.59 -3.98 0.61
CA LYS A 76 21.82 -3.74 2.03
C LYS A 76 20.71 -4.38 2.88
N PRO A 77 21.01 -4.85 4.09
CA PRO A 77 19.98 -5.30 5.02
C PRO A 77 18.89 -4.24 5.22
N TRP A 78 17.65 -4.70 5.39
CA TRP A 78 16.52 -3.83 5.63
C TRP A 78 16.59 -3.26 7.05
N GLU A 79 16.64 -1.93 7.19
CA GLU A 79 16.64 -1.24 8.50
C GLU A 79 15.35 -0.43 8.79
N PHE A 80 14.50 -0.19 7.79
CA PHE A 80 13.30 0.66 7.91
C PHE A 80 11.98 -0.13 8.08
N GLY A 81 11.69 -0.69 9.25
CA GLY A 81 10.49 -1.49 9.48
C GLY A 81 9.16 -0.71 9.56
N ILE A 82 8.07 -1.43 9.83
CA ILE A 82 6.72 -0.86 10.01
C ILE A 82 6.69 0.21 11.10
N SER A 83 7.35 -0.02 12.24
CA SER A 83 7.40 0.97 13.34
C SER A 83 8.09 2.27 12.92
N SER A 84 9.12 2.18 12.07
CA SER A 84 9.80 3.35 11.49
C SER A 84 8.88 4.09 10.51
N LEU A 85 8.08 3.36 9.72
CA LEU A 85 7.06 3.94 8.85
C LEU A 85 6.01 4.71 9.65
N ILE A 86 5.41 4.10 10.67
CA ILE A 86 4.41 4.74 11.53
C ILE A 86 5.00 5.99 12.19
N SER A 87 6.21 5.89 12.73
CA SER A 87 6.92 7.03 13.33
C SER A 87 7.15 8.17 12.33
N ASN A 88 7.51 7.84 11.08
CA ASN A 88 7.65 8.82 10.00
C ASN A 88 6.33 9.53 9.67
N LEU A 89 5.24 8.77 9.50
CA LEU A 89 3.91 9.29 9.19
C LEU A 89 3.37 10.17 10.33
N THR A 90 3.54 9.75 11.58
CA THR A 90 3.16 10.53 12.78
C THR A 90 3.89 11.87 12.81
N ARG A 91 5.22 11.87 12.62
CA ARG A 91 6.04 13.09 12.61
C ARG A 91 5.61 14.07 11.52
N ARG A 92 5.17 13.57 10.37
CA ARG A 92 4.64 14.35 9.25
C ARG A 92 3.18 14.77 9.44
N GLY A 93 2.53 14.36 10.53
CA GLY A 93 1.13 14.68 10.82
C GLY A 93 0.11 13.96 9.94
N LEU A 94 0.52 12.87 9.26
CA LEU A 94 -0.32 12.17 8.29
C LEU A 94 -1.27 11.15 8.94
N LEU A 95 -1.06 10.81 10.22
CA LEU A 95 -1.94 9.94 11.01
C LEU A 95 -2.96 10.72 11.86
N LYS A 96 -3.03 12.05 11.73
CA LYS A 96 -3.84 12.94 12.59
C LYS A 96 -5.35 12.92 12.29
N ASN A 97 -5.93 11.75 12.02
CA ASN A 97 -7.38 11.65 11.94
C ASN A 97 -7.95 10.95 13.17
N LYS A 98 -8.55 11.73 14.07
CA LYS A 98 -9.25 11.26 15.28
C LYS A 98 -10.44 10.34 14.96
N GLU A 99 -10.92 10.32 13.72
CA GLU A 99 -12.00 9.44 13.26
C GLU A 99 -11.50 8.07 12.74
N ALA A 100 -10.22 7.94 12.35
CA ALA A 100 -9.68 6.69 11.81
C ALA A 100 -9.43 5.62 12.90
N VAL A 101 -9.15 6.05 14.14
CA VAL A 101 -8.86 5.17 15.28
C VAL A 101 -10.15 4.59 15.92
N LYS A 102 -11.34 5.08 15.54
CA LYS A 102 -12.62 4.50 16.00
C LYS A 102 -12.85 3.05 15.55
N TRP A 103 -12.10 2.57 14.56
CA TRP A 103 -12.25 1.22 13.99
C TRP A 103 -11.37 0.17 14.67
N ILE A 104 -10.35 0.57 15.45
CA ILE A 104 -9.38 -0.35 16.08
C ILE A 104 -9.98 -1.05 17.31
N VAL A 105 -11.12 -0.59 17.85
CA VAL A 105 -11.77 -1.23 19.00
C VAL A 105 -13.29 -1.20 18.84
N LYS A 106 -13.84 -2.12 18.03
CA LYS A 106 -15.27 -2.47 18.11
C LYS A 106 -15.49 -3.97 17.94
N THR A 107 -15.16 -4.71 18.98
CA THR A 107 -15.86 -5.96 19.29
C THR A 107 -17.32 -5.62 19.62
N ASN A 108 -18.23 -6.13 18.78
CA ASN A 108 -19.70 -6.21 18.90
C ASN A 108 -20.57 -4.94 18.65
N PHE A 109 -21.50 -5.12 17.69
CA PHE A 109 -22.74 -4.39 17.36
C PHE A 109 -22.73 -3.23 16.34
N THR A 110 -23.82 -3.26 15.57
CA THR A 110 -24.31 -2.54 14.38
C THR A 110 -24.29 -1.00 14.46
N TYR A 111 -23.84 -0.30 13.40
CA TYR A 111 -24.59 0.69 12.59
C TYR A 111 -23.70 1.40 11.54
N VAL A 112 -24.37 1.95 10.53
CA VAL A 112 -23.96 2.54 9.24
C VAL A 112 -23.60 4.04 9.33
N ALA A 113 -22.57 4.51 8.60
CA ALA A 113 -22.52 5.83 7.94
C ALA A 113 -21.23 6.01 7.10
N SER A 114 -21.32 6.91 6.14
CA SER A 114 -20.61 7.01 4.88
C SER A 114 -19.37 7.93 4.84
N ASN A 115 -18.61 7.79 3.74
CA ASN A 115 -17.65 8.72 3.13
C ASN A 115 -16.20 8.81 3.67
N GLY A 116 -15.24 8.53 2.78
CA GLY A 116 -13.95 9.23 2.77
C GLY A 116 -12.72 8.41 3.19
N LEU A 117 -12.15 7.73 2.19
CA LEU A 117 -10.96 6.85 2.21
C LEU A 117 -9.65 7.43 2.80
N MET A 118 -8.97 6.64 3.67
CA MET A 118 -7.55 6.28 3.55
C MET A 118 -7.28 5.06 4.46
N ILE A 119 -6.71 3.97 3.92
CA ILE A 119 -6.60 2.69 4.62
C ILE A 119 -5.12 2.33 4.79
N LEU A 120 -4.68 2.33 6.04
CA LEU A 120 -3.64 1.47 6.57
C LEU A 120 -4.35 0.71 7.70
N VAL A 121 -4.61 -0.59 7.53
CA VAL A 121 -5.21 -1.38 8.61
C VAL A 121 -4.05 -1.95 9.42
N MET A 122 -3.78 -1.31 10.56
CA MET A 122 -3.12 -1.97 11.69
C MET A 122 -4.17 -2.77 12.47
#